data_AF-A0A3N4L3X1-F1
#
_entry.id   AF-A0A3N4L3X1-F1
#
_cell.length_a   1.000
_cell.length_b   1.000
_cell.length_c   1.000
_cell.angle_alpha   90.00
_cell.angle_beta   90.00
_cell.angle_gamma   90.00
#
_symmetry.space_group_name_H-M   'P 1'
#
loop_
_entity.id
_entity.type
_entity.pdbx_description
1 polymer ?
#
loop_
_entity_poly.entity_id
_entity_poly.type
_entity_poly.pdbx_seq_one_letter_code
_entity_poly.pdbx_strand_id
1 'polypeptide(L)'
;MYVCLLLVSFLADTDDGTVDIDPYYFKTAAASSEGGGGAPPGAHWVLRFQKLKKLHKELTRYYTEALGHRLPSAAPNLTMIAKDSNVEESIKLVKIIVAAAVQSDRREDYIKYIQDLSPISQTELMGVINQMMEIDAAEKIRVEGPGPEQSKTEETDMDQFRMEEEMARLVAEKEAVEAKNRALEKRLGSLQSDFDENQSHLLVLQDQLSSGAVDQGYANRTDPMMRSQLDQLQSDVQKLEDVIAEKENTIHGHESVISSLNRRVDDLLPKAEAGMKYKDDLDEANHTIDKLKKGQNVAEKYRRKLEGMGELERQVKVNTTHIFSTISLNFIISPIFCSVPHMAFFWHEFRL
;
A
#
# COMPACT_ATOMS: atom_id res chain seq x y z
N MET A 1 44.62 29.31 -13.93
CA MET A 1 44.48 28.52 -15.19
C MET A 1 45.60 27.49 -15.39
N TYR A 2 46.88 27.87 -15.41
CA TYR A 2 48.00 26.92 -15.50
C TYR A 2 48.09 25.97 -14.30
N VAL A 3 47.78 26.44 -13.08
CA VAL A 3 47.84 25.63 -11.85
C VAL A 3 46.78 24.53 -11.81
N CYS A 4 45.57 24.76 -12.34
CA CYS A 4 44.52 23.73 -12.41
C CYS A 4 44.79 22.68 -13.49
N LEU A 5 45.35 23.08 -14.64
CA LEU A 5 45.82 22.15 -15.67
C LEU A 5 47.05 21.37 -15.20
N LEU A 6 47.95 21.99 -14.43
CA LEU A 6 49.10 21.33 -13.79
C LEU A 6 48.66 20.36 -12.69
N LEU A 7 47.65 20.67 -11.88
CA LEU A 7 47.13 19.75 -10.85
C LEU A 7 46.35 18.56 -11.43
N VAL A 8 45.58 18.79 -12.49
CA VAL A 8 44.87 17.71 -13.21
C VAL A 8 45.85 16.84 -13.99
N SER A 9 46.93 17.43 -14.54
CA SER A 9 48.03 16.67 -15.16
C SER A 9 48.87 15.95 -14.09
N PHE A 10 49.17 16.57 -12.96
CA PHE A 10 49.90 15.98 -11.84
C PHE A 10 49.14 14.79 -11.24
N LEU A 11 47.82 14.90 -11.04
CA LEU A 11 46.95 13.79 -10.62
C LEU A 11 46.74 12.71 -11.69
N ALA A 12 47.00 13.02 -12.96
CA ALA A 12 46.93 12.07 -14.06
C ALA A 12 48.26 11.33 -14.30
N ASP A 13 49.40 11.92 -13.94
CA ASP A 13 50.75 11.43 -14.28
C ASP A 13 51.60 10.95 -13.08
N THR A 14 51.20 11.21 -11.82
CA THR A 14 51.95 10.67 -10.66
C THR A 14 51.45 9.29 -10.25
N ASP A 15 52.23 8.28 -10.65
CA ASP A 15 52.40 6.99 -9.97
C ASP A 15 53.10 7.15 -8.59
N ASP A 16 53.36 8.38 -8.13
CA ASP A 16 54.36 8.69 -7.09
C ASP A 16 53.82 9.54 -5.91
N GLY A 17 52.52 9.87 -5.88
CA GLY A 17 51.93 10.70 -4.81
C GLY A 17 51.24 9.93 -3.67
N THR A 18 51.08 8.62 -3.81
CA THR A 18 50.33 7.77 -2.85
C THR A 18 51.22 6.81 -2.05
N VAL A 19 52.53 6.85 -2.27
CA VAL A 19 53.49 5.95 -1.60
C VAL A 19 53.92 6.47 -0.21
N ASP A 20 53.71 7.75 0.11
CA ASP A 20 54.16 8.34 1.38
C ASP A 20 53.19 8.17 2.57
N ILE A 21 52.01 7.59 2.35
CA ILE A 21 51.01 7.46 3.43
C ILE A 21 51.14 6.12 4.18
N ASP A 22 51.47 5.01 3.52
CA ASP A 22 51.76 3.74 4.20
C ASP A 22 52.44 2.68 3.27
N PRO A 23 53.76 2.45 3.37
CA PRO A 23 54.51 1.52 2.50
C PRO A 23 54.15 0.03 2.66
N TYR A 24 53.38 -0.37 3.68
CA TYR A 24 53.08 -1.77 3.95
C TYR A 24 51.74 -2.26 3.39
N TYR A 25 50.78 -1.37 3.13
CA TYR A 25 49.48 -1.77 2.58
C TYR A 25 49.51 -1.92 1.04
N PHE A 26 50.31 -1.10 0.36
CA PHE A 26 50.28 -1.01 -1.11
C PHE A 26 51.20 -1.99 -1.85
N LYS A 27 52.09 -2.72 -1.15
CA LYS A 27 52.97 -3.72 -1.79
C LYS A 27 52.24 -4.96 -2.32
N THR A 28 51.04 -5.26 -1.82
CA THR A 28 50.33 -6.50 -2.19
C THR A 28 49.55 -6.38 -3.51
N ALA A 29 49.33 -5.16 -4.02
CA ALA A 29 48.58 -4.93 -5.26
C ALA A 29 49.46 -4.79 -6.52
N ALA A 30 50.79 -4.63 -6.37
CA ALA A 30 51.71 -4.36 -7.46
C ALA A 30 52.30 -5.62 -8.15
N ALA A 31 52.03 -6.82 -7.64
CA ALA A 31 52.68 -8.04 -8.13
C ALA A 31 51.90 -8.83 -9.21
N SER A 32 50.82 -8.28 -9.76
CA SER A 32 50.09 -8.95 -10.85
C SER A 32 49.73 -7.98 -11.97
N SER A 33 50.64 -7.90 -12.94
CA SER A 33 50.38 -7.65 -14.38
C SER A 33 51.42 -6.69 -14.99
N GLU A 34 52.68 -7.11 -15.02
CA GLU A 34 53.58 -6.69 -16.10
C GLU A 34 53.11 -7.37 -17.40
N GLY A 35 52.67 -6.56 -18.36
CA GLY A 35 52.22 -7.05 -19.66
C GLY A 35 51.78 -5.88 -20.53
N GLY A 36 52.73 -5.34 -21.31
CA GLY A 36 52.50 -4.24 -22.23
C GLY A 36 51.43 -4.56 -23.29
N GLY A 37 50.62 -3.54 -23.60
CA GLY A 37 49.64 -3.57 -24.66
C GLY A 37 48.71 -2.38 -24.55
N GLY A 38 48.76 -1.45 -25.51
CA GLY A 38 47.99 -0.21 -25.51
C GLY A 38 46.50 -0.44 -25.26
N ALA A 39 46.01 0.11 -24.14
CA ALA A 39 44.60 0.06 -23.78
C ALA A 39 43.79 1.08 -24.61
N PRO A 40 42.58 0.73 -25.08
CA PRO A 40 41.76 1.59 -25.93
C PRO A 40 41.32 2.87 -25.20
N PRO A 41 41.04 3.98 -25.92
CA PRO A 41 40.69 5.29 -25.34
C PRO A 41 39.51 5.28 -24.35
N GLY A 42 38.65 4.26 -24.45
CA GLY A 42 37.52 4.02 -23.54
C GLY A 42 37.89 3.46 -22.16
N ALA A 43 39.05 2.81 -22.00
CA ALA A 43 39.47 2.25 -20.71
C ALA A 43 39.97 3.35 -19.75
N HIS A 44 40.55 4.40 -20.32
CA HIS A 44 41.24 5.45 -19.56
C HIS A 44 40.26 6.32 -18.74
N TRP A 45 39.09 6.67 -19.27
CA TRP A 45 38.08 7.42 -18.51
C TRP A 45 37.43 6.55 -17.42
N VAL A 46 37.27 5.24 -17.65
CA VAL A 46 36.71 4.30 -16.66
C VAL A 46 37.65 4.17 -15.46
N LEU A 47 38.96 4.04 -15.70
CA LEU A 47 39.96 4.02 -14.62
C LEU A 47 39.98 5.35 -13.85
N ARG A 48 39.95 6.49 -14.55
CA ARG A 48 39.86 7.83 -13.94
C ARG A 48 38.59 7.98 -13.09
N PHE A 49 37.46 7.52 -13.59
CA PHE A 49 36.18 7.54 -12.87
C PHE A 49 36.22 6.68 -11.61
N GLN A 50 36.82 5.48 -11.67
CA GLN A 50 36.98 4.61 -10.51
C GLN A 50 37.88 5.22 -9.43
N LYS A 51 38.99 5.87 -9.83
CA LYS A 51 39.86 6.63 -8.91
C LYS A 51 39.10 7.79 -8.26
N LEU A 52 38.35 8.55 -9.05
CA LEU A 52 37.56 9.68 -8.59
C LEU A 52 36.43 9.27 -7.64
N LYS A 53 35.80 8.12 -7.90
CA LYS A 53 34.77 7.53 -7.04
C LYS A 53 35.34 7.08 -5.69
N LYS A 54 36.54 6.53 -5.66
CA LYS A 54 37.25 6.19 -4.41
C LYS A 54 37.57 7.45 -3.61
N LEU A 55 38.17 8.46 -4.25
CA LEU A 55 38.49 9.75 -3.63
C LEU A 55 37.24 10.42 -3.04
N HIS A 56 36.14 10.47 -3.80
CA HIS A 56 34.89 11.06 -3.34
C HIS A 56 34.27 10.28 -2.16
N LYS A 57 34.34 8.94 -2.19
CA LYS A 57 33.86 8.10 -1.08
C LYS A 57 34.64 8.36 0.21
N GLU A 58 35.96 8.50 0.10
CA GLU A 58 36.86 8.76 1.22
C GLU A 58 36.69 10.18 1.76
N LEU A 59 36.54 11.17 0.87
CA LEU A 59 36.21 12.54 1.23
C LEU A 59 34.86 12.63 1.94
N THR A 60 33.83 11.94 1.41
CA THR A 60 32.50 11.88 2.04
C THR A 60 32.57 11.26 3.43
N ARG A 61 33.33 10.16 3.57
CA ARG A 61 33.54 9.50 4.85
C ARG A 61 34.23 10.43 5.85
N TYR A 62 35.26 11.15 5.43
CA TYR A 62 35.97 12.12 6.25
C TYR A 62 35.06 13.26 6.73
N TYR A 63 34.25 13.82 5.84
CA TYR A 63 33.26 14.85 6.20
C TYR A 63 32.24 14.36 7.22
N THR A 64 31.73 13.14 7.05
CA THR A 64 30.72 12.58 7.96
C THR A 64 31.30 12.10 9.29
N GLU A 65 32.50 11.50 9.30
CA GLU A 65 33.09 10.86 10.49
C GLU A 65 33.98 11.80 11.31
N ALA A 66 34.77 12.67 10.67
CA ALA A 66 35.71 13.57 11.35
C ALA A 66 35.14 14.98 11.57
N LEU A 67 34.37 15.50 10.61
CA LEU A 67 33.80 16.85 10.70
C LEU A 67 32.37 16.83 11.25
N GLY A 68 31.62 15.72 11.13
CA GLY A 68 30.23 15.61 11.58
C GLY A 68 29.23 16.41 10.72
N HIS A 69 29.62 16.83 9.51
CA HIS A 69 28.81 17.63 8.60
C HIS A 69 28.51 16.85 7.30
N ARG A 70 27.38 17.13 6.65
CA ARG A 70 27.12 16.64 5.29
C ARG A 70 27.92 17.46 4.28
N LEU A 71 28.39 16.83 3.20
CA LEU A 71 29.00 17.56 2.07
C LEU A 71 28.05 18.69 1.61
N PRO A 72 28.55 19.92 1.43
CA PRO A 72 27.74 21.03 0.97
C PRO A 72 27.11 20.75 -0.40
N SER A 73 25.89 21.26 -0.58
CA SER A 73 24.82 20.78 -1.47
C SER A 73 25.03 20.88 -3.00
N ALA A 74 26.26 20.83 -3.50
CA ALA A 74 26.54 20.64 -4.91
C ALA A 74 27.56 19.51 -5.10
N ALA A 75 27.09 18.26 -5.02
CA ALA A 75 27.92 17.09 -5.29
C ALA A 75 28.49 17.20 -6.72
N PRO A 76 29.82 17.27 -6.90
CA PRO A 76 30.43 17.43 -8.21
C PRO A 76 30.11 16.21 -9.07
N ASN A 77 29.75 16.45 -10.34
CA ASN A 77 29.37 15.37 -11.23
C ASN A 77 30.62 14.62 -11.73
N LEU A 78 31.01 13.60 -10.98
CA LEU A 78 32.21 12.78 -11.20
C LEU A 78 32.26 12.15 -12.60
N THR A 79 31.09 11.93 -13.22
CA THR A 79 30.97 11.38 -14.58
C THR A 79 31.41 12.39 -15.64
N MET A 80 31.06 13.67 -15.48
CA MET A 80 31.44 14.77 -16.38
C MET A 80 32.93 15.09 -16.25
N ILE A 81 33.50 14.95 -15.05
CA ILE A 81 34.94 15.10 -14.82
C ILE A 81 35.72 13.97 -15.52
N ALA A 82 35.23 12.73 -15.41
CA ALA A 82 35.95 11.58 -15.96
C ALA A 82 35.85 11.46 -17.49
N LYS A 83 34.68 11.78 -18.08
CA LYS A 83 34.43 11.65 -19.53
C LYS A 83 34.86 12.89 -20.32
N ASP A 84 34.45 14.07 -19.87
CA ASP A 84 34.55 15.30 -20.65
C ASP A 84 35.65 16.26 -20.12
N SER A 85 36.35 15.87 -19.05
CA SER A 85 37.35 16.71 -18.37
C SER A 85 36.82 18.12 -18.09
N ASN A 86 35.55 18.21 -17.68
CA ASN A 86 34.88 19.49 -17.48
C ASN A 86 35.56 20.29 -16.37
N VAL A 87 36.00 21.50 -16.72
CA VAL A 87 36.75 22.42 -15.84
C VAL A 87 35.88 22.89 -14.67
N GLU A 88 34.59 23.12 -14.89
CA GLU A 88 33.69 23.66 -13.86
C GLU A 88 33.42 22.63 -12.74
N GLU A 89 33.18 21.38 -13.11
CA GLU A 89 32.98 20.28 -12.15
C GLU A 89 34.28 19.91 -11.42
N SER A 90 35.43 20.01 -12.11
CA SER A 90 36.75 19.80 -11.50
C SER A 90 37.07 20.87 -10.46
N ILE A 91 36.70 22.13 -10.73
CA ILE A 91 36.83 23.23 -9.77
C ILE A 91 35.95 22.96 -8.54
N LYS A 92 34.71 22.50 -8.70
CA LYS A 92 33.83 22.15 -7.57
C LYS A 92 34.46 21.07 -6.68
N LEU A 93 35.06 20.04 -7.28
CA LEU A 93 35.74 18.98 -6.51
C LEU A 93 36.96 19.51 -5.75
N VAL A 94 37.80 20.34 -6.39
CA VAL A 94 38.98 20.94 -5.74
C VAL A 94 38.57 21.87 -4.60
N LYS A 95 37.48 22.64 -4.76
CA LYS A 95 36.93 23.49 -3.68
C LYS A 95 36.56 22.69 -2.44
N ILE A 96 35.93 21.52 -2.60
CA ILE A 96 35.56 20.64 -1.48
C ILE A 96 36.82 20.05 -0.83
N ILE A 97 37.83 19.67 -1.60
CA ILE A 97 39.10 19.16 -1.06
C ILE A 97 39.84 20.23 -0.26
N VAL A 98 39.89 21.48 -0.74
CA VAL A 98 40.52 22.58 -0.01
C VAL A 98 39.74 22.92 1.26
N ALA A 99 38.41 22.94 1.20
CA ALA A 99 37.58 23.13 2.40
C ALA A 99 37.83 22.03 3.44
N ALA A 100 37.94 20.77 3.02
CA ALA A 100 38.27 19.64 3.89
C ALA A 100 39.66 19.80 4.53
N ALA A 101 40.65 20.27 3.76
CA ALA A 101 42.00 20.50 4.26
C ALA A 101 42.04 21.60 5.34
N VAL A 102 41.30 22.70 5.13
CA VAL A 102 41.22 23.83 6.08
C VAL A 102 40.44 23.47 7.36
N GLN A 103 39.51 22.52 7.28
CA GLN A 103 38.75 22.05 8.44
C GLN A 103 39.42 20.87 9.17
N SER A 104 40.53 20.34 8.66
CA SER A 104 41.25 19.21 9.27
C SER A 104 42.04 19.57 10.54
N ASP A 105 42.43 18.56 11.33
CA ASP A 105 43.26 18.73 12.53
C ASP A 105 44.64 19.36 12.25
N ARG A 106 45.09 19.32 10.99
CA ARG A 106 46.34 19.97 10.51
C ARG A 106 46.08 21.30 9.78
N ARG A 107 44.98 22.00 10.09
CA ARG A 107 44.60 23.27 9.46
C ARG A 107 45.70 24.33 9.44
N GLU A 108 46.53 24.38 10.49
CA GLU A 108 47.54 25.44 10.64
C GLU A 108 48.65 25.35 9.59
N ASP A 109 49.00 24.14 9.16
CA ASP A 109 50.00 23.92 8.12
C ASP A 109 49.42 24.26 6.74
N TYR A 110 48.17 23.88 6.48
CA TYR A 110 47.48 24.21 5.23
C TYR A 110 47.21 25.71 5.08
N ILE A 111 46.89 26.42 6.17
CA ILE A 111 46.71 27.88 6.15
C ILE A 111 48.04 28.58 5.84
N LYS A 112 49.17 28.12 6.38
CA LYS A 112 50.51 28.65 6.04
C LYS A 112 50.84 28.43 4.56
N TYR A 113 50.57 27.23 4.03
CA TYR A 113 50.75 26.97 2.60
C TYR A 113 49.89 27.89 1.72
N ILE A 114 48.63 28.15 2.11
CA ILE A 114 47.76 29.09 1.38
C ILE A 114 48.31 30.52 1.45
N GLN A 115 48.91 30.93 2.56
CA GLN A 115 49.53 32.25 2.75
C GLN A 115 50.84 32.45 1.95
N ASP A 116 51.52 31.38 1.55
CA ASP A 116 52.73 31.45 0.72
C ASP A 116 52.42 31.46 -0.80
N LEU A 117 51.15 31.30 -1.18
CA LEU A 117 50.71 31.33 -2.59
C LEU A 117 50.59 32.75 -3.17
N SER A 118 50.44 32.87 -4.49
CA SER A 118 50.20 34.14 -5.19
C SER A 118 48.93 34.87 -4.68
N PRO A 119 48.92 36.21 -4.58
CA PRO A 119 47.80 36.99 -4.02
C PRO A 119 46.45 36.78 -4.73
N ILE A 120 46.48 36.45 -6.03
CA ILE A 120 45.28 36.15 -6.81
C ILE A 120 44.65 34.83 -6.35
N SER A 121 45.49 33.79 -6.16
CA SER A 121 45.05 32.48 -5.67
C SER A 121 44.62 32.54 -4.21
N GLN A 122 45.24 33.39 -3.38
CA GLN A 122 44.82 33.64 -2.00
C GLN A 122 43.39 34.20 -1.94
N THR A 123 43.09 35.20 -2.76
CA THR A 123 41.76 35.84 -2.78
C THR A 123 40.67 34.85 -3.21
N GLU A 124 40.95 34.02 -4.23
CA GLU A 124 40.02 33.02 -4.72
C GLU A 124 39.76 31.92 -3.68
N LEU A 125 40.82 31.40 -3.04
CA LEU A 125 40.70 30.38 -1.99
C LEU A 125 40.01 30.93 -0.73
N MET A 126 40.29 32.18 -0.35
CA MET A 126 39.64 32.84 0.77
C MET A 126 38.15 33.08 0.53
N GLY A 127 37.77 33.40 -0.72
CA GLY A 127 36.36 33.46 -1.13
C GLY A 127 35.64 32.11 -1.02
N VAL A 128 36.31 31.01 -1.38
CA VAL A 128 35.77 29.66 -1.26
C VAL A 128 35.60 29.24 0.20
N ILE A 129 36.58 29.55 1.05
CA ILE A 129 36.52 29.24 2.49
C ILE A 129 35.37 30.02 3.15
N ASN A 130 35.22 31.32 2.86
CA ASN A 130 34.14 32.13 3.41
C ASN A 130 32.76 31.65 2.96
N GLN A 131 32.58 31.34 1.68
CA GLN A 131 31.32 30.77 1.17
C GLN A 131 30.98 29.45 1.88
N MET A 132 31.99 28.63 2.19
CA MET A 132 31.76 27.38 2.91
C MET A 132 31.36 27.60 4.37
N MET A 133 32.02 28.54 5.06
CA MET A 133 31.69 28.89 6.44
C MET A 133 30.31 29.54 6.59
N GLU A 134 29.86 30.32 5.60
CA GLU A 134 28.51 30.91 5.59
C GLU A 134 27.42 29.84 5.46
N ILE A 135 27.64 28.83 4.61
CA ILE A 135 26.74 27.68 4.47
C ILE A 135 26.72 26.87 5.78
N ASP A 136 27.88 26.65 6.41
CA ASP A 136 27.97 25.97 7.71
C ASP A 136 27.28 26.77 8.85
N ALA A 137 27.32 28.12 8.80
CA ALA A 137 26.65 28.98 9.77
C ALA A 137 25.12 29.00 9.59
N ALA A 138 24.64 29.01 8.34
CA ALA A 138 23.21 28.94 8.03
C ALA A 138 22.57 27.61 8.47
N GLU A 139 23.32 26.51 8.38
CA GLU A 139 22.88 25.19 8.84
C GLU A 139 22.88 25.10 10.39
N LYS A 140 23.87 25.71 11.07
CA LYS A 140 23.94 25.74 12.54
C LYS A 140 22.86 26.60 13.21
N ILE A 141 22.48 27.75 12.62
CA ILE A 141 21.39 28.60 13.15
C ILE A 141 20.04 27.88 13.12
N ARG A 142 19.88 26.89 12.23
CA ARG A 142 18.67 26.05 12.15
C ARG A 142 18.52 25.06 13.31
N VAL A 143 19.60 24.81 14.07
CA VAL A 143 19.65 23.82 15.16
C VAL A 143 19.65 24.46 16.55
N GLU A 144 20.02 25.73 16.69
CA GLU A 144 20.15 26.41 17.99
C GLU A 144 19.47 27.79 18.03
N GLY A 145 18.16 27.84 18.31
CA GLY A 145 17.44 29.08 18.59
C GLY A 145 16.23 28.88 19.51
N PRO A 146 16.11 29.60 20.65
CA PRO A 146 15.00 29.40 21.58
C PRO A 146 13.78 30.29 21.27
N GLY A 147 12.65 29.65 20.92
CA GLY A 147 11.26 30.15 21.06
C GLY A 147 10.58 30.77 19.82
N PRO A 148 9.22 30.92 19.79
CA PRO A 148 8.14 30.19 20.45
C PRO A 148 7.41 29.25 19.47
N GLU A 149 7.20 28.00 19.89
CA GLU A 149 6.38 27.00 19.21
C GLU A 149 4.90 27.32 19.44
N GLN A 150 4.15 27.68 18.38
CA GLN A 150 2.72 27.33 18.23
C GLN A 150 2.06 27.88 16.95
N SER A 151 2.71 28.73 16.15
CA SER A 151 2.13 29.17 14.86
C SER A 151 2.92 28.78 13.61
N LYS A 152 4.15 28.25 13.74
CA LYS A 152 4.99 27.88 12.58
C LYS A 152 4.89 26.42 12.19
N THR A 153 4.49 25.54 13.12
CA THR A 153 4.34 24.11 12.84
C THR A 153 3.26 23.86 11.79
N GLU A 154 2.15 24.60 11.82
CA GLU A 154 1.06 24.42 10.85
C GLU A 154 1.45 24.87 9.43
N GLU A 155 2.17 25.98 9.25
CA GLU A 155 2.65 26.41 7.93
C GLU A 155 3.73 25.47 7.38
N THR A 156 4.68 25.01 8.22
CA THR A 156 5.69 24.04 7.79
C THR A 156 5.10 22.67 7.50
N ASP A 157 4.11 22.21 8.27
CA ASP A 157 3.43 20.93 8.05
C ASP A 157 2.57 20.99 6.78
N MET A 158 1.89 22.12 6.52
CA MET A 158 1.14 22.33 5.28
C MET A 158 2.05 22.41 4.05
N ASP A 159 3.20 23.09 4.14
CA ASP A 159 4.18 23.13 3.06
C ASP A 159 4.88 21.77 2.85
N GLN A 160 5.14 21.02 3.93
CA GLN A 160 5.66 19.66 3.87
C GLN A 160 4.65 18.71 3.22
N PHE A 161 3.36 18.82 3.55
CA PHE A 161 2.31 18.03 2.91
C PHE A 161 2.18 18.34 1.40
N ARG A 162 2.27 19.62 1.02
CA ARG A 162 2.25 20.04 -0.40
C ARG A 162 3.48 19.54 -1.15
N MET A 163 4.64 19.52 -0.52
CA MET A 163 5.87 18.98 -1.09
C MET A 163 5.80 17.45 -1.23
N GLU A 164 5.22 16.76 -0.26
CA GLU A 164 4.99 15.32 -0.31
C GLU A 164 4.00 14.95 -1.42
N GLU A 165 2.92 15.74 -1.59
CA GLU A 165 1.96 15.56 -2.68
C GLU A 165 2.62 15.80 -4.06
N GLU A 166 3.46 16.83 -4.17
CA GLU A 166 4.21 17.13 -5.39
C GLU A 166 5.25 16.03 -5.71
N MET A 167 5.93 15.52 -4.69
CA MET A 167 6.85 14.38 -4.80
C MET A 167 6.11 13.12 -5.24
N ALA A 168 4.96 12.81 -4.62
CA ALA A 168 4.12 11.68 -5.01
C ALA A 168 3.65 11.80 -6.46
N ARG A 169 3.26 13.01 -6.90
CA ARG A 169 2.88 13.28 -8.29
C ARG A 169 4.05 13.08 -9.25
N LEU A 170 5.23 13.61 -8.94
CA LEU A 170 6.43 13.45 -9.77
C LEU A 170 6.87 11.99 -9.84
N VAL A 171 6.78 11.24 -8.73
CA VAL A 171 7.07 9.80 -8.70
C VAL A 171 6.09 9.04 -9.59
N ALA A 172 4.80 9.34 -9.51
CA ALA A 172 3.78 8.71 -10.37
C ALA A 172 4.01 9.03 -11.86
N GLU A 173 4.37 10.29 -12.19
CA GLU A 173 4.71 10.69 -13.56
C GLU A 173 5.98 9.97 -14.06
N LYS A 174 7.02 9.90 -13.23
CA LYS A 174 8.25 9.17 -13.51
C LYS A 174 7.97 7.70 -13.76
N GLU A 175 7.20 7.04 -12.91
CA GLU A 175 6.81 5.64 -13.07
C GLU A 175 6.02 5.41 -14.37
N ALA A 176 5.11 6.34 -14.72
CA ALA A 176 4.36 6.27 -15.96
C ALA A 176 5.25 6.43 -17.21
N VAL A 177 6.22 7.34 -17.18
CA VAL A 177 7.21 7.51 -18.25
C VAL A 177 8.12 6.30 -18.36
N GLU A 178 8.62 5.78 -17.24
CA GLU A 178 9.44 4.56 -17.21
C GLU A 178 8.66 3.35 -17.73
N ALA A 179 7.37 3.22 -17.40
CA ALA A 179 6.53 2.16 -17.93
C ALA A 179 6.36 2.25 -19.45
N LYS A 180 6.14 3.46 -19.99
CA LYS A 180 6.10 3.70 -21.44
C LYS A 180 7.44 3.38 -22.10
N ASN A 181 8.55 3.77 -21.46
CA ASN A 181 9.89 3.51 -21.99
C ASN A 181 10.17 2.00 -22.04
N ARG A 182 9.88 1.26 -20.95
CA ARG A 182 9.96 -0.22 -20.93
C ARG A 182 9.10 -0.87 -22.01
N ALA A 183 7.91 -0.34 -22.28
CA ALA A 183 7.04 -0.85 -23.34
C ALA A 183 7.61 -0.59 -24.75
N LEU A 184 8.21 0.59 -24.97
CA LEU A 184 8.91 0.92 -26.22
C LEU A 184 10.14 0.06 -26.43
N GLU A 185 10.97 -0.15 -25.41
CA GLU A 185 12.12 -1.05 -25.44
C GLU A 185 11.71 -2.48 -25.80
N LYS A 186 10.62 -2.98 -25.20
CA LYS A 186 10.08 -4.31 -25.55
C LYS A 186 9.65 -4.39 -27.02
N ARG A 187 8.99 -3.35 -27.54
CA ARG A 187 8.56 -3.28 -28.94
C ARG A 187 9.73 -3.17 -29.91
N LEU A 188 10.78 -2.43 -29.54
CA LEU A 188 12.02 -2.38 -30.32
C LEU A 188 12.71 -3.74 -30.33
N GLY A 189 12.78 -4.43 -29.18
CA GLY A 189 13.33 -5.78 -29.09
C GLY A 189 12.58 -6.79 -29.95
N SER A 190 11.24 -6.75 -29.97
CA SER A 190 10.45 -7.62 -30.86
C SER A 190 10.71 -7.28 -32.33
N LEU A 191 10.70 -5.99 -32.69
CA LEU A 191 10.91 -5.56 -34.07
C LEU A 191 12.31 -5.90 -34.58
N GLN A 192 13.32 -5.86 -33.69
CA GLN A 192 14.68 -6.28 -34.01
C GLN A 192 14.76 -7.80 -34.19
N SER A 193 14.09 -8.59 -33.35
CA SER A 193 13.98 -10.05 -33.54
C SER A 193 13.32 -10.39 -34.88
N ASP A 194 12.22 -9.71 -35.22
CA ASP A 194 11.52 -9.91 -36.50
C ASP A 194 12.42 -9.54 -37.69
N PHE A 195 13.22 -8.47 -37.54
CA PHE A 195 14.18 -8.04 -38.56
C PHE A 195 15.30 -9.08 -38.76
N ASP A 196 15.89 -9.57 -37.67
CA ASP A 196 16.94 -10.58 -37.70
C ASP A 196 16.42 -11.91 -38.28
N GLU A 197 15.20 -12.31 -37.92
CA GLU A 197 14.53 -13.48 -38.49
C GLU A 197 14.31 -13.30 -40.00
N ASN A 198 13.74 -12.17 -40.43
CA ASN A 198 13.52 -11.88 -41.84
C ASN A 198 14.84 -11.79 -42.63
N GLN A 199 15.90 -11.25 -42.03
CA GLN A 199 17.24 -11.24 -42.62
C GLN A 199 17.79 -12.66 -42.78
N SER A 200 17.60 -13.53 -41.78
CA SER A 200 17.98 -14.94 -41.88
C SER A 200 17.21 -15.67 -42.99
N HIS A 201 15.91 -15.40 -43.14
CA HIS A 201 15.11 -15.95 -44.24
C HIS A 201 15.59 -15.47 -45.60
N LEU A 202 15.94 -14.18 -45.74
CA LEU A 202 16.50 -13.65 -46.98
C LEU A 202 17.83 -14.30 -47.32
N LEU A 203 18.72 -14.52 -46.34
CA LEU A 203 19.99 -15.22 -46.56
C LEU A 203 19.77 -16.67 -47.00
N VAL A 204 18.84 -17.39 -46.37
CA VAL A 204 18.50 -18.77 -46.75
C VAL A 204 17.92 -18.82 -48.16
N LEU A 205 17.01 -17.91 -48.52
CA LEU A 205 16.45 -17.84 -49.87
C LEU A 205 17.51 -17.47 -50.91
N GLN A 206 18.43 -16.56 -50.57
CA GLN A 206 19.56 -16.20 -51.43
C GLN A 206 20.53 -17.37 -51.61
N ASP A 207 20.79 -18.15 -50.56
CA ASP A 207 21.60 -19.38 -50.63
C ASP A 207 20.91 -20.45 -51.49
N GLN A 208 19.60 -20.64 -51.35
CA GLN A 208 18.82 -21.56 -52.20
C GLN A 208 18.80 -21.14 -53.67
N LEU A 209 18.74 -19.84 -53.97
CA LEU A 209 18.82 -19.32 -55.34
C LEU A 209 20.25 -19.39 -55.91
N SER A 210 21.26 -19.10 -55.09
CA SER A 210 22.67 -19.09 -55.52
C SER A 210 23.27 -20.50 -55.63
N SER A 211 22.79 -21.45 -54.83
CA SER A 211 23.17 -22.85 -54.90
C SER A 211 22.70 -23.53 -56.18
N GLY A 212 21.79 -22.92 -56.96
CA GLY A 212 21.65 -23.10 -58.42
C GLY A 212 21.49 -24.53 -58.95
N ALA A 213 21.36 -25.52 -58.08
CA ALA A 213 21.29 -26.94 -58.37
C ALA A 213 20.10 -27.46 -57.56
N VAL A 214 18.91 -27.14 -58.07
CA VAL A 214 17.75 -28.01 -57.86
C VAL A 214 18.11 -29.33 -58.55
N ASP A 215 18.85 -30.16 -57.82
CA ASP A 215 18.97 -31.58 -58.10
C ASP A 215 17.56 -32.16 -57.91
N GLN A 216 16.82 -32.21 -59.02
CA GLN A 216 15.48 -32.78 -59.13
C GLN A 216 15.43 -34.24 -58.65
N GLY A 217 16.58 -34.88 -58.39
CA GLY A 217 16.68 -36.22 -57.82
C GLY A 217 16.46 -36.32 -56.30
N TYR A 218 16.84 -35.30 -55.50
CA TYR A 218 16.63 -35.32 -54.03
C TYR A 218 15.30 -34.70 -53.62
N ALA A 219 14.83 -33.68 -54.34
CA ALA A 219 13.51 -33.08 -54.13
C ALA A 219 12.40 -34.15 -54.14
N ASN A 220 12.49 -35.17 -54.99
CA ASN A 220 11.46 -36.22 -55.09
C ASN A 220 11.42 -37.21 -53.91
N ARG A 221 12.44 -37.23 -53.02
CA ARG A 221 12.48 -38.08 -51.81
C ARG A 221 12.23 -37.30 -50.52
N THR A 222 12.62 -36.03 -50.45
CA THR A 222 12.23 -35.13 -49.36
C THR A 222 10.81 -34.59 -49.52
N ASP A 223 10.31 -34.39 -50.73
CA ASP A 223 8.91 -33.97 -51.00
C ASP A 223 7.86 -34.94 -50.42
N PRO A 224 7.93 -36.28 -50.56
CA PRO A 224 6.95 -37.16 -49.94
C PRO A 224 7.01 -37.17 -48.40
N MET A 225 8.21 -37.00 -47.81
CA MET A 225 8.35 -36.93 -46.35
C MET A 225 7.82 -35.60 -45.79
N MET A 226 8.15 -34.49 -46.46
CA MET A 226 7.64 -33.16 -46.11
C MET A 226 6.12 -33.06 -46.34
N ARG A 227 5.60 -33.64 -47.43
CA ARG A 227 4.15 -33.78 -47.66
C ARG A 227 3.49 -34.62 -46.59
N SER A 228 4.07 -35.76 -46.22
CA SER A 228 3.52 -36.57 -45.12
C SER A 228 3.52 -35.82 -43.78
N GLN A 229 4.53 -34.99 -43.51
CA GLN A 229 4.53 -34.13 -42.32
C GLN A 229 3.51 -33.00 -42.41
N LEU A 230 3.33 -32.41 -43.59
CA LEU A 230 2.30 -31.40 -43.86
C LEU A 230 0.89 -31.99 -43.66
N ASP A 231 0.63 -33.17 -44.23
CA ASP A 231 -0.64 -33.89 -44.09
C ASP A 231 -0.88 -34.28 -42.63
N GLN A 232 0.16 -34.71 -41.90
CA GLN A 232 0.08 -35.00 -40.47
C GLN A 232 -0.28 -33.75 -39.66
N LEU A 233 0.41 -32.63 -39.91
CA LEU A 233 0.13 -31.35 -39.25
C LEU A 233 -1.27 -30.83 -39.60
N GLN A 234 -1.71 -30.95 -40.85
CA GLN A 234 -3.08 -30.60 -41.25
C GLN A 234 -4.12 -31.47 -40.54
N SER A 235 -3.88 -32.78 -40.44
CA SER A 235 -4.74 -33.70 -39.67
C SER A 235 -4.78 -33.29 -38.19
N ASP A 236 -3.65 -32.91 -37.60
CA ASP A 236 -3.59 -32.55 -36.19
C ASP A 236 -4.22 -31.18 -35.93
N VAL A 237 -4.10 -30.22 -36.86
CA VAL A 237 -4.87 -28.97 -36.85
C VAL A 237 -6.37 -29.25 -36.90
N GLN A 238 -6.83 -30.09 -37.83
CA GLN A 238 -8.25 -30.45 -37.92
C GLN A 238 -8.77 -31.08 -36.62
N LYS A 239 -8.00 -32.00 -36.02
CA LYS A 239 -8.37 -32.60 -34.72
C LYS A 239 -8.44 -31.55 -33.61
N LEU A 240 -7.51 -30.61 -33.58
CA LEU A 240 -7.52 -29.53 -32.59
C LEU A 240 -8.71 -28.59 -32.81
N GLU A 241 -9.07 -28.28 -34.05
CA GLU A 241 -10.27 -27.52 -34.38
C GLU A 241 -11.54 -28.24 -33.93
N ASP A 242 -11.64 -29.57 -34.15
CA ASP A 242 -12.76 -30.38 -33.68
C ASP A 242 -12.86 -30.38 -32.14
N VAL A 243 -11.71 -30.49 -31.45
CA VAL A 243 -11.66 -30.41 -29.97
C VAL A 243 -12.08 -29.03 -29.48
N ILE A 244 -11.62 -27.95 -30.14
CA ILE A 244 -12.03 -26.58 -29.80
C ILE A 244 -13.54 -26.44 -29.95
N ALA A 245 -14.11 -26.88 -31.08
CA ALA A 245 -15.55 -26.84 -31.32
C ALA A 245 -16.34 -27.64 -30.26
N GLU A 246 -15.84 -28.81 -29.85
CA GLU A 246 -16.43 -29.59 -28.76
C GLU A 246 -16.38 -28.80 -27.44
N LYS A 247 -15.24 -28.21 -27.09
CA LYS A 247 -15.09 -27.41 -25.86
C LYS A 247 -15.97 -26.18 -25.88
N GLU A 248 -16.05 -25.45 -26.99
CA GLU A 248 -16.95 -24.30 -27.16
C GLU A 248 -18.41 -24.71 -26.95
N ASN A 249 -18.83 -25.85 -27.52
CA ASN A 249 -20.18 -26.37 -27.29
C ASN A 249 -20.44 -26.74 -25.81
N THR A 250 -19.45 -27.34 -25.12
CA THR A 250 -19.58 -27.63 -23.68
C THR A 250 -19.65 -26.35 -22.84
N ILE A 251 -18.85 -25.33 -23.17
CA ILE A 251 -18.89 -24.01 -22.51
C ILE A 251 -20.27 -23.39 -22.71
N HIS A 252 -20.79 -23.39 -23.94
CA HIS A 252 -22.12 -22.86 -24.22
C HIS A 252 -23.23 -23.61 -23.45
N GLY A 253 -23.11 -24.94 -23.34
CA GLY A 253 -23.99 -25.75 -22.50
C GLY A 253 -23.93 -25.35 -21.02
N HIS A 254 -22.73 -25.15 -20.47
CA HIS A 254 -22.55 -24.68 -19.11
C HIS A 254 -23.08 -23.26 -18.89
N GLU A 255 -22.85 -22.33 -19.81
CA GLU A 255 -23.39 -20.96 -19.76
C GLU A 255 -24.92 -20.93 -19.75
N SER A 256 -25.56 -21.79 -20.54
CA SER A 256 -27.01 -21.96 -20.56
C SER A 256 -27.54 -22.46 -19.19
N VAL A 257 -26.88 -23.46 -18.60
CA VAL A 257 -27.23 -23.97 -17.26
C VAL A 257 -27.04 -22.89 -16.20
N ILE A 258 -25.92 -22.18 -16.20
CA ILE A 258 -25.64 -21.07 -15.27
C ILE A 258 -26.72 -19.99 -15.40
N SER A 259 -27.09 -19.63 -16.64
CA SER A 259 -28.15 -18.65 -16.89
C SER A 259 -29.50 -19.11 -16.35
N SER A 260 -29.83 -20.39 -16.49
CA SER A 260 -31.07 -20.96 -15.94
C SER A 260 -31.08 -21.00 -14.41
N LEU A 261 -29.94 -21.31 -13.79
CA LEU A 261 -29.77 -21.33 -12.34
C LEU A 261 -29.86 -19.92 -11.77
N ASN A 262 -29.23 -18.94 -12.40
CA ASN A 262 -29.33 -17.53 -11.99
C ASN A 262 -30.78 -17.03 -12.04
N ARG A 263 -31.52 -17.30 -13.13
CA ARG A 263 -32.95 -16.98 -13.19
C ARG A 263 -33.74 -17.62 -12.06
N ARG A 264 -33.44 -18.88 -11.74
CA ARG A 264 -34.10 -19.59 -10.64
C ARG A 264 -33.74 -19.02 -9.27
N VAL A 265 -32.50 -18.54 -9.09
CA VAL A 265 -32.08 -17.81 -7.88
C VAL A 265 -32.86 -16.49 -7.79
N ASP A 266 -32.92 -15.72 -8.86
CA ASP A 266 -33.66 -14.45 -8.94
C ASP A 266 -35.17 -14.64 -8.67
N ASP A 267 -35.75 -15.79 -9.04
CA ASP A 267 -37.14 -16.13 -8.74
C ASP A 267 -37.36 -16.58 -7.27
N LEU A 268 -36.36 -17.20 -6.65
CA LEU A 268 -36.46 -17.79 -5.31
C LEU A 268 -36.15 -16.76 -4.20
N LEU A 269 -35.21 -15.84 -4.43
CA LEU A 269 -34.88 -14.77 -3.49
C LEU A 269 -36.09 -13.94 -3.05
N PRO A 270 -36.93 -13.37 -3.93
CA PRO A 270 -38.09 -12.58 -3.51
C PRO A 270 -39.15 -13.43 -2.80
N LYS A 271 -39.25 -14.74 -3.11
CA LYS A 271 -40.14 -15.66 -2.38
C LYS A 271 -39.63 -15.93 -0.96
N ALA A 272 -38.32 -16.03 -0.77
CA ALA A 272 -37.71 -16.16 0.55
C ALA A 272 -37.92 -14.88 1.37
N GLU A 273 -37.71 -13.71 0.78
CA GLU A 273 -37.98 -12.41 1.42
C GLU A 273 -39.46 -12.26 1.80
N ALA A 274 -40.38 -12.60 0.90
CA ALA A 274 -41.81 -12.60 1.21
C ALA A 274 -42.15 -13.58 2.36
N GLY A 275 -41.52 -14.77 2.38
CA GLY A 275 -41.67 -15.74 3.46
C GLY A 275 -41.20 -15.20 4.82
N MET A 276 -40.07 -14.48 4.86
CA MET A 276 -39.60 -13.81 6.06
C MET A 276 -40.57 -12.73 6.53
N LYS A 277 -41.08 -11.91 5.60
CA LYS A 277 -42.08 -10.89 5.92
C LYS A 277 -43.36 -11.50 6.52
N TYR A 278 -43.89 -12.58 5.93
CA TYR A 278 -45.06 -13.26 6.49
C TYR A 278 -44.82 -13.86 7.87
N LYS A 279 -43.58 -14.28 8.15
CA LYS A 279 -43.20 -14.74 9.49
C LYS A 279 -43.20 -13.59 10.50
N ASP A 280 -42.64 -12.45 10.13
CA ASP A 280 -42.63 -11.25 10.98
C ASP A 280 -44.07 -10.77 11.27
N ASP A 281 -44.94 -10.74 10.25
CA ASP A 281 -46.36 -10.40 10.39
C ASP A 281 -47.10 -11.40 11.32
N LEU A 282 -46.75 -12.69 11.26
CA LEU A 282 -47.31 -13.73 12.12
C LEU A 282 -46.85 -13.60 13.56
N ASP A 283 -45.57 -13.25 13.78
CA ASP A 283 -45.02 -13.00 15.11
C ASP A 283 -45.66 -11.73 15.74
N GLU A 284 -45.88 -10.67 14.95
CA GLU A 284 -46.63 -9.50 15.40
C GLU A 284 -48.08 -9.87 15.77
N ALA A 285 -48.78 -10.62 14.92
CA ALA A 285 -50.13 -11.08 15.21
C ALA A 285 -50.19 -11.91 16.50
N ASN A 286 -49.25 -12.84 16.70
CA ASN A 286 -49.16 -13.62 17.94
C ASN A 286 -48.92 -12.73 19.17
N HIS A 287 -48.07 -11.71 19.05
CA HIS A 287 -47.87 -10.75 20.14
C HIS A 287 -49.15 -9.99 20.49
N THR A 288 -49.94 -9.58 19.48
CA THR A 288 -51.24 -8.93 19.71
C THR A 288 -52.25 -9.88 20.35
N ILE A 289 -52.29 -11.15 19.94
CA ILE A 289 -53.11 -12.19 20.56
C ILE A 289 -52.75 -12.36 22.03
N ASP A 290 -51.46 -12.44 22.37
CA ASP A 290 -51.01 -12.55 23.76
C ASP A 290 -51.39 -11.34 24.61
N LYS A 291 -51.32 -10.13 24.03
CA LYS A 291 -51.76 -8.90 24.69
C LYS A 291 -53.27 -8.91 24.94
N LEU A 292 -54.06 -9.31 23.94
CA LEU A 292 -55.52 -9.45 24.08
C LEU A 292 -55.87 -10.52 25.11
N LYS A 293 -55.17 -11.66 25.12
CA LYS A 293 -55.38 -12.74 26.10
C LYS A 293 -55.09 -12.27 27.53
N LYS A 294 -54.03 -11.48 27.74
CA LYS A 294 -53.76 -10.83 29.03
C LYS A 294 -54.89 -9.86 29.42
N GLY A 295 -55.34 -9.03 28.48
CA GLY A 295 -56.48 -8.12 28.68
C GLY A 295 -57.77 -8.87 29.02
N GLN A 296 -58.07 -9.96 28.32
CA GLN A 296 -59.22 -10.83 28.57
C GLN A 296 -59.15 -11.45 29.95
N ASN A 297 -57.99 -11.97 30.38
CA ASN A 297 -57.81 -12.53 31.72
C ASN A 297 -58.08 -11.48 32.82
N VAL A 298 -57.65 -10.23 32.61
CA VAL A 298 -57.92 -9.14 33.54
C VAL A 298 -59.40 -8.79 33.56
N ALA A 299 -60.04 -8.64 32.39
CA ALA A 299 -61.47 -8.39 32.27
C ALA A 299 -62.30 -9.52 32.92
N GLU A 300 -61.89 -10.77 32.75
CA GLU A 300 -62.56 -11.91 33.36
C GLU A 300 -62.43 -11.90 34.89
N LYS A 301 -61.27 -11.51 35.43
CA LYS A 301 -61.11 -11.30 36.88
C LYS A 301 -62.05 -10.21 37.41
N TYR A 302 -62.19 -9.09 36.71
CA TYR A 302 -63.13 -8.04 37.08
C TYR A 302 -64.60 -8.49 36.98
N ARG A 303 -64.95 -9.22 35.92
CA ARG A 303 -66.28 -9.85 35.77
C ARG A 303 -66.62 -10.76 36.96
N ARG A 304 -65.70 -11.67 37.33
CA ARG A 304 -65.88 -12.56 38.48
C ARG A 304 -66.05 -11.79 39.80
N LYS A 305 -65.31 -10.67 39.99
CA LYS A 305 -65.50 -9.80 41.16
C LYS A 305 -66.89 -9.16 41.20
N LEU A 306 -67.39 -8.68 40.06
CA LEU A 306 -68.74 -8.10 39.97
C LEU A 306 -69.82 -9.16 40.21
N GLU A 307 -69.67 -10.36 39.66
CA GLU A 307 -70.57 -11.49 39.91
C GLU A 307 -70.59 -11.89 41.39
N GLY A 308 -69.42 -11.98 42.04
CA GLY A 308 -69.33 -12.24 43.48
C GLY A 308 -69.95 -11.13 44.34
N MET A 309 -69.83 -9.87 43.93
CA MET A 309 -70.48 -8.76 44.62
C MET A 309 -72.01 -8.82 44.47
N GLY A 310 -72.52 -9.12 43.28
CA GLY A 310 -73.95 -9.31 43.05
C GLY A 310 -74.54 -10.51 43.80
N GLU A 311 -73.77 -11.58 43.97
CA GLU A 311 -74.17 -12.73 44.80
C GLU A 311 -74.21 -12.36 46.30
N LEU A 312 -73.22 -11.60 46.79
CA LEU A 312 -73.22 -11.11 48.16
C LEU A 312 -74.41 -10.18 48.44
N GLU A 313 -74.74 -9.27 47.51
CA GLU A 313 -75.94 -8.43 47.60
C GLU A 313 -77.22 -9.27 47.66
N ARG A 314 -77.32 -10.33 46.86
CA ARG A 314 -78.43 -11.29 46.93
C ARG A 314 -78.51 -11.97 48.29
N GLN A 315 -77.40 -12.47 48.82
CA GLN A 315 -77.36 -13.11 50.14
C GLN A 315 -77.75 -12.14 51.25
N VAL A 316 -77.27 -10.90 51.22
CA VAL A 316 -77.67 -9.85 52.17
C VAL A 316 -79.18 -9.59 52.09
N LYS A 317 -79.75 -9.50 50.87
CA LYS A 317 -81.19 -9.33 50.69
C LYS A 317 -82.00 -10.51 51.22
N VAL A 318 -81.56 -11.74 50.96
CA VAL A 318 -82.20 -12.95 51.51
C VAL A 318 -82.12 -12.97 53.03
N ASN A 319 -80.95 -12.72 53.61
CA ASN A 319 -80.75 -12.69 55.06
C ASN A 319 -81.60 -11.61 55.73
N THR A 320 -81.66 -10.40 55.16
CA THR A 320 -82.54 -9.33 55.68
C THR A 320 -84.02 -9.70 55.58
N THR A 321 -84.47 -10.35 54.51
CA THR A 321 -85.86 -10.86 54.44
C THR A 321 -86.13 -11.96 55.47
N HIS A 322 -85.17 -12.86 55.71
CA HIS A 322 -85.25 -13.88 56.77
C HIS A 322 -85.34 -13.24 58.16
N ILE A 323 -84.49 -12.24 58.45
CA ILE A 323 -84.50 -11.48 59.70
C ILE A 323 -85.84 -10.76 59.88
N PHE A 324 -86.35 -10.10 58.84
CA PHE A 324 -87.64 -9.44 58.89
C PHE A 324 -88.79 -10.42 59.16
N SER A 325 -88.75 -11.60 58.53
CA SER A 325 -89.70 -12.68 58.75
C SER A 325 -89.63 -13.22 60.19
N THR A 326 -88.43 -13.46 60.76
CA THR A 326 -88.28 -13.92 62.14
C THR A 326 -88.67 -12.87 63.17
N ILE A 327 -88.37 -11.58 62.92
CA ILE A 327 -88.87 -10.48 63.77
C ILE A 327 -90.39 -10.41 63.72
N SER A 328 -90.99 -10.49 62.54
CA SER A 328 -92.45 -10.48 62.37
C SER A 328 -93.11 -11.68 63.07
N LEU A 329 -92.53 -12.87 62.93
CA LEU A 329 -93.00 -14.09 63.60
C LEU A 329 -92.90 -13.95 65.13
N ASN A 330 -91.77 -13.46 65.65
CA ASN A 330 -91.61 -13.17 67.08
C ASN A 330 -92.60 -12.12 67.56
N PHE A 331 -92.85 -11.06 66.80
CA PHE A 331 -93.83 -10.03 67.14
C PHE A 331 -95.26 -10.59 67.23
N ILE A 332 -95.62 -11.52 66.35
CA ILE A 332 -96.93 -12.21 66.38
C ILE A 332 -97.02 -13.19 67.56
N ILE A 333 -95.96 -13.95 67.83
CA ILE A 333 -95.96 -15.00 68.87
C ILE A 333 -95.81 -14.42 70.29
N SER A 334 -95.08 -13.32 70.47
CA SER A 334 -94.81 -12.70 71.77
C SER A 334 -96.07 -12.33 72.59
N PRO A 335 -97.14 -11.74 72.02
CA PRO A 335 -98.38 -11.48 72.77
C PRO A 335 -99.17 -12.76 73.08
N ILE A 336 -99.06 -13.81 72.26
CA ILE A 336 -99.72 -15.11 72.50
C ILE A 336 -99.11 -15.79 73.74
N PHE A 337 -97.77 -15.76 73.88
CA PHE A 337 -97.08 -16.31 75.05
C PHE A 337 -97.28 -15.47 76.33
N CYS A 338 -97.44 -14.15 76.22
CA CYS A 338 -97.66 -13.27 77.36
C CYS A 338 -99.07 -13.43 77.98
N SER A 339 -100.04 -14.00 77.24
CA SER A 339 -101.41 -14.21 77.70
C SER A 339 -101.64 -15.56 78.42
N VAL A 340 -100.63 -16.45 78.43
CA VAL A 340 -100.72 -17.78 79.08
C VAL A 340 -99.89 -17.79 80.38
N PRO A 341 -100.51 -17.72 81.57
CA PRO A 341 -99.80 -17.50 82.84
C PRO A 341 -98.85 -18.64 83.25
N HIS A 342 -98.92 -19.82 82.62
CA HIS A 342 -98.08 -20.97 82.97
C HIS A 342 -96.78 -21.09 82.13
N MET A 343 -96.61 -20.26 81.09
CA MET A 343 -95.48 -20.31 80.14
C MET A 343 -94.49 -19.14 80.25
N ALA A 344 -94.81 -18.10 81.04
CA ALA A 344 -93.94 -16.95 81.25
C ALA A 344 -92.59 -17.30 81.93
N PHE A 345 -92.55 -18.37 82.74
CA PHE A 345 -91.33 -18.81 83.43
C PHE A 345 -90.27 -19.40 82.49
N PHE A 346 -90.69 -20.07 81.40
CA PHE A 346 -89.76 -20.74 80.49
C PHE A 346 -89.10 -19.76 79.50
N TRP A 347 -89.74 -18.62 79.23
CA TRP A 347 -89.25 -17.67 78.22
C TRP A 347 -88.14 -16.74 78.74
N HIS A 348 -87.98 -16.60 80.05
CA HIS A 348 -86.89 -15.81 80.65
C HIS A 348 -85.53 -16.52 80.56
N GLU A 349 -85.50 -17.85 80.40
CA GLU A 349 -84.27 -18.65 80.40
C GLU A 349 -83.66 -18.81 79.00
N PHE A 350 -84.41 -18.51 77.94
CA PHE A 350 -83.98 -18.63 76.55
C PHE A 350 -83.49 -17.30 75.92
N ARG A 351 -83.45 -16.21 76.70
CA ARG A 351 -83.09 -14.85 76.25
C ARG A 351 -81.73 -14.34 76.77
N LEU A 352 -80.88 -15.24 77.28
CA LEU A 352 -79.44 -15.04 77.47
C LEU A 352 -78.70 -15.72 76.32
#